data_AF-A0A9X3K8M8-F1
#
_entry.id   AF-A0A9X3K8M8-F1
#
_cell.length_a   1.000
_cell.length_b   1.000
_cell.length_c   1.000
_cell.angle_alpha   90.00
_cell.angle_beta   90.00
_cell.angle_gamma   90.00
#
_symmetry.space_group_name_H-M   'P 1'
#
loop_
_entity.id
_entity.type
_entity.pdbx_description
1 polymer ?
#
loop_
_entity_poly.entity_id
_entity_poly.type
_entity_poly.pdbx_seq_one_letter_code
_entity_poly.pdbx_strand_id
1 'polypeptide(L)'
;MITYLPTSGKYNTTAPSKIKPYGEDIKRLLSEGKTFRQINIYIREIGYTGAESTIRMYATRERKLIREAGGTSSKKLERRWLIKLLYKPIDEIKKFSQEQLDKVIEQYPIIGRLYDVGKNFKEILFSPKPKELEKWMEECALLDIEEITSFMNGLKRDIQAVKNAIKMGYNNGLAEGSVNKLKVVKRIMYVRNSFELLKAKLLRLELKRKVN
;
A
#
# COMPACT_ATOMS: atom_id res chain seq x y z
N MET A 1 -17.72 14.51 15.86
CA MET A 1 -18.81 14.14 14.93
C MET A 1 -18.33 14.54 13.54
N ILE A 2 -17.69 13.63 12.80
CA ILE A 2 -17.09 13.91 11.49
C ILE A 2 -18.11 13.52 10.43
N THR A 3 -18.69 14.50 9.76
CA THR A 3 -19.65 14.33 8.67
C THR A 3 -18.95 13.81 7.43
N TYR A 4 -19.22 12.55 7.09
CA TYR A 4 -18.84 11.94 5.81
C TYR A 4 -19.73 12.49 4.70
N LEU A 5 -19.19 13.33 3.82
CA LEU A 5 -19.79 13.68 2.53
C LEU A 5 -19.30 12.66 1.48
N PRO A 6 -20.17 11.81 0.90
CA PRO A 6 -19.76 10.72 0.00
C PRO A 6 -19.47 11.15 -1.46
N THR A 7 -19.41 12.43 -1.77
CA THR A 7 -19.51 12.93 -3.16
C THR A 7 -18.20 13.27 -3.85
N SER A 8 -17.05 13.28 -3.16
CA SER A 8 -15.75 13.52 -3.80
C SER A 8 -14.90 12.25 -3.84
N GLY A 9 -15.20 11.33 -4.78
CA GLY A 9 -14.41 10.14 -5.09
C GLY A 9 -13.05 10.43 -5.74
N LYS A 10 -12.34 11.48 -5.31
CA LYS A 10 -11.02 11.86 -5.83
C LYS A 10 -9.95 11.75 -4.74
N TYR A 11 -9.87 10.58 -4.12
CA TYR A 11 -8.68 10.24 -3.33
C TYR A 11 -7.60 9.75 -4.31
N ASN A 12 -6.40 10.36 -4.26
CA ASN A 12 -5.23 10.03 -5.09
C ASN A 12 -5.32 10.32 -6.60
N THR A 13 -6.29 11.11 -7.08
CA THR A 13 -6.27 11.65 -8.43
C THR A 13 -5.85 13.12 -8.39
N THR A 14 -4.70 13.44 -9.00
CA THR A 14 -4.42 14.85 -9.34
C THR A 14 -5.45 15.24 -10.39
N ALA A 15 -6.32 16.21 -10.10
CA ALA A 15 -7.17 16.79 -11.13
C ALA A 15 -6.31 17.16 -12.36
N PRO A 16 -6.80 17.00 -13.59
CA PRO A 16 -6.06 17.41 -14.77
C PRO A 16 -5.75 18.91 -14.64
N SER A 17 -4.49 19.22 -14.37
CA SER A 17 -4.00 20.58 -14.23
C SER A 17 -3.34 20.97 -15.54
N LYS A 18 -3.70 22.14 -16.08
CA LYS A 18 -3.12 22.68 -17.33
C LYS A 18 -1.59 22.79 -17.27
N ILE A 19 -0.99 22.86 -16.08
CA ILE A 19 0.47 22.97 -15.90
C ILE A 19 1.19 21.61 -15.91
N LYS A 20 0.46 20.50 -15.70
CA LYS A 20 1.04 19.17 -15.53
C LYS A 20 1.82 18.68 -16.77
N PRO A 21 1.37 18.91 -18.02
CA PRO A 21 2.14 18.53 -19.21
C PRO A 21 3.51 19.21 -19.28
N TYR A 22 3.64 20.42 -18.74
CA TYR A 22 4.84 21.24 -18.77
C TYR A 22 5.81 20.97 -17.60
N GLY A 23 5.53 19.96 -16.78
CA GLY A 23 6.28 19.70 -15.54
C GLY A 23 7.74 19.32 -15.76
N GLU A 24 8.04 18.55 -16.81
CA GLU A 24 9.42 18.13 -17.13
C GLU A 24 10.27 19.30 -17.66
N ASP A 25 9.70 20.18 -18.49
CA ASP A 25 10.38 21.39 -18.95
C ASP A 25 10.70 22.34 -17.79
N ILE A 26 9.77 22.50 -16.83
CA ILE A 26 10.00 23.32 -15.64
C ILE A 26 11.16 22.74 -14.80
N LYS A 27 11.21 21.42 -14.61
CA LYS A 27 12.33 20.77 -13.90
C LYS A 27 13.66 20.99 -14.61
N ARG A 28 13.69 20.83 -15.94
CA ARG A 28 14.89 21.06 -16.77
C ARG A 28 15.40 22.49 -16.59
N LEU A 29 14.53 23.49 -16.77
CA LEU A 29 14.91 24.90 -16.63
C LEU A 29 15.34 25.27 -15.20
N LEU A 30 14.76 24.63 -14.18
CA LEU A 30 15.21 24.80 -12.79
C LEU A 30 16.61 24.22 -12.56
N SER A 31 16.94 23.08 -13.16
CA SER A 31 18.29 22.50 -13.08
C SER A 31 19.35 23.34 -13.82
N GLU A 32 18.95 24.05 -14.88
CA GLU A 32 19.80 24.99 -15.62
C GLU A 32 19.98 26.35 -14.89
N GLY A 33 19.39 26.52 -13.70
CA GLY A 33 19.50 27.76 -12.92
C GLY A 33 18.68 28.93 -13.48
N LYS A 34 17.71 28.68 -14.37
CA LYS A 34 16.89 29.75 -14.96
C LYS A 34 16.01 30.45 -13.92
N THR A 35 15.84 31.76 -14.09
CA THR A 35 14.96 32.58 -13.25
C THR A 35 13.48 32.28 -13.52
N PHE A 36 12.60 32.57 -12.57
CA PHE A 36 11.15 32.38 -12.76
C PHE A 36 10.59 33.16 -13.96
N ARG A 37 11.18 34.32 -14.28
CA ARG A 37 10.81 35.12 -15.45
C ARG A 37 11.10 34.37 -16.75
N GLN A 38 12.30 33.78 -16.87
CA GLN A 38 12.70 32.99 -18.02
C GLN A 38 11.84 31.73 -18.16
N ILE A 39 11.52 31.06 -17.04
CA ILE A 39 10.63 29.89 -17.03
C ILE A 39 9.22 30.30 -17.52
N ASN A 40 8.67 31.41 -17.04
CA ASN A 40 7.34 31.88 -17.47
C ASN A 40 7.26 32.17 -18.97
N ILE A 41 8.29 32.82 -19.53
CA ILE A 41 8.38 33.12 -20.97
C ILE A 41 8.39 31.82 -21.78
N TYR A 42 9.32 30.91 -21.47
CA TYR A 42 9.46 29.66 -22.20
C TYR A 42 8.20 28.79 -22.14
N ILE A 43 7.59 28.65 -20.94
CA ILE A 43 6.41 27.81 -20.76
C ILE A 43 5.19 28.39 -21.53
N ARG A 44 5.12 29.71 -21.71
CA ARG A 44 4.08 30.34 -22.55
C ARG A 44 4.35 30.17 -24.04
N GLU A 45 5.60 30.25 -24.48
CA GLU A 45 6.00 30.03 -25.87
C GLU A 45 5.64 28.62 -26.36
N ILE A 46 5.80 27.60 -25.49
CA ILE A 46 5.40 26.22 -25.78
C ILE A 46 3.88 25.97 -25.59
N GLY A 47 3.09 27.04 -25.41
CA GLY A 47 1.62 26.99 -25.51
C GLY A 47 0.84 27.00 -24.19
N TYR A 48 1.46 27.31 -23.04
CA TYR A 48 0.71 27.38 -21.78
C TYR A 48 -0.19 28.64 -21.72
N THR A 49 -1.49 28.41 -21.56
CA THR A 49 -2.53 29.46 -21.52
C THR A 49 -3.07 29.76 -20.11
N GLY A 50 -2.44 29.21 -19.06
CA GLY A 50 -2.89 29.42 -17.67
C GLY A 50 -2.26 30.64 -16.98
N ALA A 51 -2.56 30.81 -15.69
CA ALA A 51 -2.05 31.92 -14.90
C ALA A 51 -0.57 31.77 -14.56
N GLU A 52 0.19 32.88 -14.56
CA GLU A 52 1.61 32.89 -14.18
C GLU A 52 1.83 32.40 -12.74
N SER A 53 0.89 32.71 -11.83
CA SER A 53 0.91 32.23 -10.45
C SER A 53 0.96 30.71 -10.35
N THR A 54 0.39 30.00 -11.32
CA THR A 54 0.39 28.54 -11.37
C THR A 54 1.77 28.00 -11.76
N ILE A 55 2.42 28.61 -12.76
CA ILE A 55 3.82 28.30 -13.11
C ILE A 55 4.72 28.55 -11.90
N ARG A 56 4.56 29.70 -11.25
CA ARG A 56 5.34 30.09 -10.07
C ARG A 56 5.15 29.12 -8.90
N MET A 57 3.92 28.76 -8.56
CA MET A 57 3.64 27.76 -7.52
C MET A 57 4.27 26.40 -7.84
N TYR A 58 4.10 25.92 -9.08
CA TYR A 58 4.66 24.65 -9.51
C TYR A 58 6.19 24.65 -9.43
N ALA A 59 6.84 25.66 -10.02
CA ALA A 59 8.29 25.79 -10.01
C ALA A 59 8.87 25.98 -8.59
N THR A 60 8.16 26.70 -7.71
CA THR A 60 8.56 26.85 -6.30
C THR A 60 8.51 25.53 -5.55
N ARG A 61 7.42 24.75 -5.75
CA ARG A 61 7.30 23.41 -5.21
C ARG A 61 8.42 22.51 -5.70
N GLU A 62 8.68 22.44 -7.00
CA GLU A 62 9.74 21.60 -7.56
C GLU A 62 11.14 22.03 -7.08
N ARG A 63 11.41 23.34 -6.98
CA ARG A 63 12.68 23.84 -6.42
C ARG A 63 12.87 23.41 -4.96
N LYS A 64 11.81 23.45 -4.15
CA LYS A 64 11.84 22.94 -2.76
C LYS A 64 12.20 21.45 -2.75
N LEU A 65 11.58 20.65 -3.63
CA LEU A 65 11.85 19.22 -3.74
C LEU A 65 13.29 18.92 -4.17
N ILE A 66 13.83 19.66 -5.14
CA ILE A 66 15.23 19.53 -5.60
C ILE A 66 16.21 19.85 -4.47
N ARG A 67 15.91 20.88 -3.66
CA ARG A 67 16.71 21.25 -2.49
C ARG A 67 16.64 20.19 -1.37
N GLU A 68 15.45 19.69 -1.07
CA GLU A 68 15.25 18.59 -0.11
C GLU A 68 15.93 17.29 -0.56
N ALA A 69 16.03 17.07 -1.88
CA ALA A 69 16.69 15.92 -2.47
C ALA A 69 18.23 16.05 -2.56
N GLY A 70 18.82 17.16 -2.08
CA GLY A 70 20.28 17.36 -2.10
C GLY A 70 20.88 17.54 -3.49
N GLY A 71 20.09 18.01 -4.48
CA GLY A 71 20.58 18.27 -5.84
C GLY A 71 20.69 17.03 -6.74
N THR A 72 20.47 15.82 -6.20
CA THR A 72 20.29 14.63 -7.03
C THR A 72 18.81 14.49 -7.39
N SER A 73 18.49 14.11 -8.63
CA SER A 73 17.14 13.77 -9.07
C SER A 73 16.64 12.52 -8.32
N SER A 74 16.25 12.67 -7.06
CA SER A 74 15.73 11.55 -6.28
C SER A 74 14.29 11.30 -6.73
N LYS A 75 14.09 10.20 -7.48
CA LYS A 75 12.74 9.70 -7.74
C LYS A 75 12.11 9.36 -6.39
N LYS A 76 11.08 10.11 -6.01
CA LYS A 76 10.30 9.80 -4.81
C LYS A 76 9.70 8.40 -4.92
N LEU A 77 10.11 7.50 -4.03
CA LEU A 77 9.45 6.22 -3.86
C LEU A 77 8.26 6.39 -2.92
N GLU A 78 7.08 5.97 -3.36
CA GLU A 78 5.90 6.00 -2.50
C GLU A 78 5.93 4.82 -1.50
N ARG A 79 5.69 5.11 -0.21
CA ARG A 79 5.66 4.11 0.86
C ARG A 79 4.73 2.93 0.59
N ARG A 80 3.64 3.13 -0.16
CA ARG A 80 2.70 2.07 -0.54
C ARG A 80 3.36 0.90 -1.28
N TRP A 81 4.46 1.16 -2.01
CA TRP A 81 5.16 0.12 -2.76
C TRP A 81 5.95 -0.78 -1.83
N LEU A 82 6.58 -0.21 -0.80
CA LEU A 82 7.23 -0.96 0.27
C LEU A 82 6.22 -1.79 1.07
N ILE A 83 5.07 -1.20 1.44
CA ILE A 83 4.00 -1.92 2.15
C ILE A 83 3.46 -3.10 1.33
N LYS A 84 3.40 -2.97 0.00
CA LYS A 84 2.94 -4.06 -0.87
C LYS A 84 3.86 -5.28 -0.84
N LEU A 85 5.15 -5.12 -0.54
CA LEU A 85 6.07 -6.25 -0.39
C LEU A 85 5.67 -7.22 0.71
N LEU A 86 4.93 -6.74 1.73
CA LEU A 86 4.37 -7.60 2.77
C LEU A 86 3.40 -8.64 2.22
N TYR A 87 2.82 -8.45 1.04
CA TYR A 87 1.78 -9.34 0.48
C TYR A 87 2.08 -9.83 -0.94
N LYS A 88 2.94 -9.14 -1.70
CA LYS A 88 3.31 -9.50 -3.08
C LYS A 88 4.82 -9.54 -3.24
N PRO A 89 5.35 -10.49 -4.02
CA PRO A 89 6.76 -10.46 -4.36
C PRO A 89 7.05 -9.27 -5.29
N ILE A 90 8.30 -8.81 -5.32
CA ILE A 90 8.72 -7.58 -6.01
C ILE A 90 8.42 -7.60 -7.52
N ASP A 91 8.55 -8.76 -8.15
CA ASP A 91 8.27 -9.03 -9.57
C ASP A 91 6.82 -8.74 -9.96
N GLU A 92 5.88 -8.82 -9.01
CA GLU A 92 4.47 -8.48 -9.25
C GLU A 92 4.19 -6.97 -9.14
N ILE A 93 5.14 -6.16 -8.70
CA ILE A 93 4.96 -4.72 -8.45
C ILE A 93 5.47 -3.89 -9.62
N LYS A 94 4.65 -3.75 -10.67
CA LYS A 94 4.99 -3.04 -11.94
C LYS A 94 5.68 -1.66 -11.82
N LYS A 95 5.47 -0.92 -10.74
CA LYS A 95 6.00 0.45 -10.53
C LYS A 95 7.14 0.51 -9.52
N PHE A 96 7.67 -0.64 -9.11
CA PHE A 96 8.73 -0.74 -8.12
C PHE A 96 9.71 -1.84 -8.55
N SER A 97 10.91 -1.44 -8.96
CA SER A 97 11.93 -2.40 -9.45
C SER A 97 12.81 -2.93 -8.32
N GLN A 98 13.47 -4.05 -8.58
CA GLN A 98 14.47 -4.63 -7.69
C GLN A 98 15.58 -3.63 -7.36
N GLU A 99 16.13 -2.93 -8.37
CA GLU A 99 17.15 -1.90 -8.15
C GLU A 99 16.71 -0.78 -7.19
N GLN A 100 15.42 -0.44 -7.20
CA GLN A 100 14.89 0.55 -6.26
C GLN A 100 14.79 -0.02 -4.84
N LEU A 101 14.44 -1.29 -4.71
CA LEU A 101 14.44 -1.99 -3.42
C LEU A 101 15.87 -2.09 -2.87
N ASP A 102 16.85 -2.45 -3.69
CA ASP A 102 18.25 -2.59 -3.29
C ASP A 102 18.80 -1.26 -2.76
N LYS A 103 18.54 -0.15 -3.46
CA LYS A 103 18.90 1.20 -2.99
C LYS A 103 18.24 1.57 -1.66
N VAL A 104 16.98 1.17 -1.47
CA VAL A 104 16.27 1.41 -0.20
C VAL A 104 16.89 0.59 0.92
N ILE A 105 17.26 -0.67 0.67
CA ILE A 105 17.90 -1.54 1.66
C ILE A 105 19.31 -1.03 1.99
N GLU A 106 20.07 -0.58 1.00
CA GLU A 106 21.39 0.03 1.19
C GLU A 106 21.30 1.27 2.09
N GLN A 107 20.33 2.15 1.84
CA GLN A 107 20.13 3.36 2.63
C GLN A 107 19.49 3.08 4.01
N TYR A 108 18.61 2.08 4.09
CA TYR A 108 17.86 1.72 5.29
C TYR A 108 17.89 0.20 5.53
N PRO A 109 18.98 -0.34 6.09
CA PRO A 109 19.16 -1.79 6.28
C PRO A 109 18.05 -2.48 7.07
N ILE A 110 17.38 -1.75 7.96
CA ILE A 110 16.23 -2.24 8.74
C ILE A 110 15.07 -2.69 7.83
N ILE A 111 14.87 -2.05 6.68
CA ILE A 111 13.83 -2.42 5.72
C ILE A 111 14.13 -3.77 5.08
N GLY A 112 15.41 -4.06 4.80
CA GLY A 112 15.84 -5.37 4.31
C GLY A 112 15.52 -6.47 5.31
N ARG A 113 15.90 -6.26 6.59
CA ARG A 113 15.59 -7.21 7.68
C ARG A 113 14.09 -7.47 7.79
N LEU A 114 13.26 -6.44 7.77
CA LEU A 114 11.79 -6.57 7.83
C LEU A 114 11.22 -7.29 6.60
N TYR A 115 11.79 -7.03 5.43
CA TYR A 115 11.39 -7.71 4.20
C TYR A 115 11.69 -9.21 4.28
N ASP A 116 12.87 -9.58 4.75
CA ASP A 116 13.28 -10.98 4.94
C ASP A 116 12.39 -11.69 5.97
N VAL A 117 12.07 -11.04 7.09
CA VAL A 117 11.14 -11.56 8.10
C VAL A 117 9.80 -11.93 7.47
N GLY A 118 9.19 -11.01 6.72
CA GLY A 118 7.89 -11.23 6.09
C GLY A 118 7.94 -12.26 4.97
N LYS A 119 9.03 -12.29 4.19
CA LYS A 119 9.24 -13.27 3.12
C LYS A 119 9.41 -14.68 3.69
N ASN A 120 10.32 -14.88 4.63
CA ASN A 120 10.60 -16.17 5.25
C ASN A 120 9.36 -16.72 5.97
N PHE A 121 8.58 -15.86 6.64
CA PHE A 121 7.33 -16.28 7.28
C PHE A 121 6.33 -16.87 6.28
N LYS A 122 6.17 -16.24 5.11
CA LYS A 122 5.29 -16.77 4.05
C LYS A 122 5.81 -18.10 3.51
N GLU A 123 7.11 -18.18 3.25
CA GLU A 123 7.73 -19.41 2.76
C GLU A 123 7.48 -20.57 3.73
N ILE A 124 7.63 -20.34 5.03
CA ILE A 124 7.32 -21.31 6.09
C ILE A 124 5.83 -21.66 6.12
N LEU A 125 4.95 -20.66 5.98
CA LEU A 125 3.50 -20.88 6.04
C LEU A 125 3.00 -21.77 4.90
N PHE A 126 3.65 -21.68 3.72
CA PHE A 126 3.31 -22.47 2.54
C PHE A 126 4.24 -23.69 2.34
N SER A 127 5.23 -23.91 3.21
CA SER A 127 6.07 -25.11 3.18
C SER A 127 5.46 -26.24 4.02
N PRO A 128 5.78 -27.52 3.75
CA PRO A 128 5.32 -28.63 4.58
C PRO A 128 6.15 -28.80 5.89
N LYS A 129 6.90 -27.78 6.33
CA LYS A 129 7.93 -27.89 7.38
C LYS A 129 7.63 -27.00 8.59
N PRO A 130 6.70 -27.40 9.48
CA PRO A 130 6.31 -26.61 10.66
C PRO A 130 7.42 -26.42 11.71
N LYS A 131 8.52 -27.19 11.62
CA LYS A 131 9.70 -27.03 12.48
C LYS A 131 10.51 -25.76 12.15
N GLU A 132 10.40 -25.25 10.93
CA GLU A 132 11.11 -24.02 10.53
C GLU A 132 10.54 -22.76 11.19
N LEU A 133 9.29 -22.82 11.67
CA LEU A 133 8.62 -21.71 12.35
C LEU A 133 9.33 -21.28 13.63
N GLU A 134 9.74 -22.23 14.47
CA GLU A 134 10.40 -21.91 15.75
C GLU A 134 11.77 -21.27 15.53
N LYS A 135 12.54 -21.82 14.59
CA LYS A 135 13.83 -21.24 14.17
C LYS A 135 13.65 -19.81 13.64
N TRP A 136 12.65 -19.58 12.80
CA TRP A 136 12.35 -18.24 12.29
C TRP A 136 11.95 -17.27 13.41
N MET A 137 11.24 -17.73 14.44
CA MET A 137 10.90 -16.90 15.61
C MET A 137 12.14 -16.54 16.44
N GLU A 138 13.11 -17.45 16.59
CA GLU A 138 14.38 -17.17 17.26
C GLU A 138 15.19 -16.13 16.48
N GLU A 139 15.30 -16.26 15.16
CA GLU A 139 15.95 -15.28 14.28
C GLU A 139 15.29 -13.91 14.35
N CYS A 140 13.95 -13.86 14.39
CA CYS A 140 13.20 -12.62 14.53
C CYS A 140 13.40 -11.94 15.88
N ALA A 141 13.63 -12.70 16.95
CA ALA A 141 13.89 -12.15 18.29
C ALA A 141 15.21 -11.38 18.36
N LEU A 142 16.19 -11.73 17.51
CA LEU A 142 17.49 -11.04 17.45
C LEU A 142 17.41 -9.64 16.79
N LEU A 143 16.30 -9.31 16.13
CA LEU A 143 16.14 -8.04 15.43
C LEU A 143 15.86 -6.85 16.36
N ASP A 144 15.46 -7.13 17.61
CA ASP A 144 15.12 -6.12 18.63
C ASP A 144 14.10 -5.06 18.15
N ILE A 145 13.08 -5.52 17.42
CA ILE A 145 11.97 -4.70 16.92
C ILE A 145 10.73 -5.03 17.74
N GLU A 146 10.17 -4.04 18.43
CA GLU A 146 9.02 -4.21 19.34
C GLU A 146 7.80 -4.80 18.60
N GLU A 147 7.49 -4.32 17.40
CA GLU A 147 6.34 -4.79 16.61
C GLU A 147 6.51 -6.25 16.18
N ILE A 148 7.73 -6.67 15.85
CA ILE A 148 8.02 -8.08 15.51
C ILE A 148 7.93 -8.95 16.77
N THR A 149 8.43 -8.47 17.90
CA THR A 149 8.30 -9.14 19.20
C THR A 149 6.84 -9.34 19.61
N SER A 150 6.01 -8.30 19.45
CA SER A 150 4.58 -8.36 19.69
C SER A 150 3.88 -9.37 18.76
N PHE A 151 4.24 -9.38 17.47
CA PHE A 151 3.74 -10.36 16.51
C PHE A 151 4.09 -11.80 16.91
N MET A 152 5.34 -12.05 17.29
CA MET A 152 5.80 -13.35 17.76
C MET A 152 5.07 -13.78 19.03
N ASN A 153 4.82 -12.88 19.98
CA ASN A 153 4.04 -13.19 21.18
C ASN A 153 2.60 -13.58 20.83
N GLY A 154 2.03 -12.97 19.79
CA GLY A 154 0.78 -13.43 19.17
C GLY A 154 0.88 -14.87 18.68
N LEU A 155 1.88 -15.18 17.86
CA LEU A 155 2.10 -16.53 17.33
C LEU A 155 2.34 -17.58 18.42
N LYS A 156 3.08 -17.24 19.48
CA LYS A 156 3.35 -18.15 20.62
C LYS A 156 2.07 -18.61 21.31
N ARG A 157 1.10 -17.71 21.48
CA ARG A 157 -0.19 -18.04 22.12
C ARG A 157 -0.96 -19.11 21.36
N ASP A 158 -0.89 -19.08 20.04
CA ASP A 158 -1.64 -19.97 19.15
C ASP A 158 -0.72 -20.92 18.35
N ILE A 159 0.48 -21.22 18.85
CA ILE A 159 1.54 -21.91 18.09
C ILE A 159 1.09 -23.25 17.52
N GLN A 160 0.26 -23.99 18.26
CA GLN A 160 -0.26 -25.27 17.79
C GLN A 160 -1.23 -25.09 16.62
N ALA A 161 -2.06 -24.05 16.64
CA ALA A 161 -2.97 -23.73 15.54
C ALA A 161 -2.19 -23.31 14.29
N VAL A 162 -1.14 -22.50 14.46
CA VAL A 162 -0.26 -22.09 13.36
C VAL A 162 0.47 -23.29 12.76
N LYS A 163 1.05 -24.17 13.58
CA LYS A 163 1.67 -25.42 13.09
C LYS A 163 0.68 -26.33 12.38
N ASN A 164 -0.55 -26.41 12.86
CA ASN A 164 -1.60 -27.18 12.19
C ASN A 164 -1.99 -26.55 10.84
N ALA A 165 -2.05 -25.22 10.75
CA ALA A 165 -2.31 -24.52 9.49
C ALA A 165 -1.22 -24.78 8.42
N ILE A 166 0.03 -24.99 8.84
CA ILE A 166 1.14 -25.39 7.94
C ILE A 166 1.00 -26.86 7.52
N LYS A 167 0.66 -27.76 8.46
CA LYS A 167 0.57 -29.20 8.22
C LYS A 167 -0.66 -29.61 7.39
N MET A 168 -1.76 -28.88 7.56
CA MET A 168 -3.07 -29.27 7.05
C MET A 168 -3.42 -28.45 5.82
N GLY A 169 -3.94 -29.09 4.77
CA GLY A 169 -4.47 -28.39 3.59
C GLY A 169 -5.82 -27.69 3.81
N TYR A 170 -6.40 -27.84 5.00
CA TYR A 170 -7.70 -27.25 5.34
C TYR A 170 -7.51 -25.85 5.92
N ASN A 171 -8.19 -24.87 5.33
CA ASN A 171 -8.26 -23.51 5.86
C ASN A 171 -9.68 -23.18 6.30
N ASN A 172 -9.80 -22.27 7.26
CA ASN A 172 -11.09 -21.77 7.74
C ASN A 172 -11.70 -20.70 6.80
N GLY A 173 -11.08 -20.44 5.64
CA GLY A 173 -11.41 -19.31 4.77
C GLY A 173 -12.84 -19.36 4.23
N LEU A 174 -13.33 -20.54 3.85
CA LEU A 174 -14.71 -20.73 3.39
C LEU A 174 -15.74 -20.45 4.49
N ALA A 175 -15.46 -20.92 5.70
CA ALA A 175 -16.32 -20.69 6.86
C ALA A 175 -16.30 -19.22 7.28
N GLU A 176 -15.13 -18.60 7.35
CA GLU A 176 -14.97 -17.16 7.63
C GLU A 176 -15.64 -16.28 6.58
N GLY A 177 -15.54 -16.64 5.30
CA GLY A 177 -16.23 -15.96 4.23
C GLY A 177 -17.74 -16.01 4.40
N SER A 178 -18.28 -17.18 4.75
CA SER A 178 -19.70 -17.40 5.02
C SER A 178 -20.17 -16.60 6.25
N VAL A 179 -19.39 -16.62 7.34
CA VAL A 179 -19.67 -15.86 8.56
C VAL A 179 -19.60 -14.35 8.28
N ASN A 180 -18.61 -13.89 7.52
CA ASN A 180 -18.49 -12.47 7.18
C ASN A 180 -19.66 -12.01 6.32
N LYS A 181 -20.08 -12.80 5.34
CA LYS A 181 -21.29 -12.54 4.54
C LYS A 181 -22.52 -12.42 5.42
N LEU A 182 -22.73 -13.35 6.35
CA LEU A 182 -23.81 -13.30 7.33
C LEU A 182 -23.76 -12.00 8.16
N LYS A 183 -22.57 -11.64 8.67
CA LYS A 183 -22.35 -10.41 9.45
C LYS A 183 -22.65 -9.15 8.63
N VAL A 184 -22.36 -9.14 7.33
CA VAL A 184 -22.70 -8.03 6.43
C VAL A 184 -24.22 -7.92 6.26
N VAL A 185 -24.92 -9.03 6.03
CA VAL A 185 -26.38 -9.02 5.91
C VAL A 185 -27.03 -8.51 7.20
N LYS A 186 -26.57 -8.98 8.37
CA LYS A 186 -27.01 -8.48 9.68
C LYS A 186 -26.81 -6.96 9.82
N ARG A 187 -25.65 -6.43 9.41
CA ARG A 187 -25.34 -4.98 9.44
C ARG A 187 -26.24 -4.18 8.51
N ILE A 188 -26.50 -4.64 7.29
CA ILE A 188 -27.43 -3.99 6.35
C ILE A 188 -28.87 -3.97 6.91
N MET A 189 -29.20 -4.92 7.77
CA MET A 189 -30.49 -4.98 8.47
C MET A 189 -30.51 -4.22 9.81
N TYR A 190 -29.48 -3.42 10.10
CA TYR A 190 -29.33 -2.69 11.37
C TYR A 190 -29.45 -3.59 12.60
N VAL A 191 -29.08 -4.87 12.48
CA VAL A 191 -29.19 -5.88 13.55
C VAL A 191 -30.64 -6.16 14.02
N ARG A 192 -31.65 -5.54 13.40
CA ARG A 192 -33.08 -5.76 13.68
C ARG A 192 -33.60 -6.94 12.86
N ASN A 193 -33.09 -8.12 13.15
CA ASN A 193 -33.48 -9.35 12.47
C ASN A 193 -33.75 -10.47 13.47
N SER A 194 -34.93 -11.10 13.36
CA SER A 194 -35.13 -12.45 13.88
C SER A 194 -34.29 -13.43 13.05
N PHE A 195 -34.03 -14.62 13.61
CA PHE A 195 -33.32 -15.67 12.88
C PHE A 195 -33.99 -15.98 11.53
N GLU A 196 -35.32 -16.11 11.51
CA GLU A 196 -36.09 -16.38 10.28
C GLU A 196 -35.94 -15.27 9.24
N LEU A 197 -36.00 -13.99 9.64
CA LEU A 197 -35.85 -12.88 8.72
C LEU A 197 -34.43 -12.82 8.12
N LEU A 198 -33.42 -13.11 8.95
CA LEU A 198 -32.04 -13.16 8.50
C LEU A 198 -31.81 -14.32 7.52
N LYS A 199 -32.33 -15.51 7.84
CA LYS A 199 -32.27 -16.70 6.99
C LYS A 199 -32.93 -16.44 5.64
N ALA A 200 -34.15 -15.91 5.63
CA ALA A 200 -34.88 -15.57 4.40
C ALA A 200 -34.11 -14.57 3.53
N LYS A 201 -33.54 -13.52 4.13
CA LYS A 201 -32.75 -12.52 3.39
C LYS A 201 -31.45 -13.10 2.83
N LEU A 202 -30.75 -13.92 3.62
CA LEU A 202 -29.51 -14.56 3.19
C LEU A 202 -29.77 -15.50 2.01
N LEU A 203 -30.75 -16.42 2.13
CA LEU A 203 -31.11 -17.36 1.07
C LEU A 203 -31.54 -16.63 -0.21
N ARG A 204 -32.32 -15.55 -0.10
CA ARG A 204 -32.69 -14.71 -1.24
C ARG A 204 -31.47 -14.10 -1.93
N LEU A 205 -30.46 -13.64 -1.18
CA LEU A 205 -29.24 -13.08 -1.74
C LEU A 205 -28.37 -14.15 -2.42
N GLU A 206 -28.34 -15.38 -1.89
CA GLU A 206 -27.66 -16.50 -2.55
C GLU A 206 -28.32 -16.87 -3.88
N LEU A 207 -29.67 -16.96 -3.90
CA LEU A 207 -30.43 -17.27 -5.10
C LEU A 207 -30.16 -16.25 -6.23
N LYS A 208 -30.14 -14.95 -5.90
CA LYS A 208 -29.85 -13.89 -6.88
C LYS A 208 -28.44 -13.96 -7.48
N ARG A 209 -27.46 -14.53 -6.77
CA ARG A 209 -26.08 -14.67 -7.27
C ARG A 209 -25.89 -15.83 -8.23
N LYS A 210 -26.81 -16.80 -8.29
CA LYS A 210 -26.75 -17.94 -9.23
C LYS A 210 -27.34 -17.61 -10.59
N VAL A 211 -28.08 -16.51 -10.71
CA VAL A 211 -28.83 -16.12 -11.92
C VAL A 211 -28.07 -15.07 -12.76
N ASN A 212 -26.98 -14.52 -12.23
CA ASN A 212 -26.06 -13.59 -12.90
C ASN A 212 -24.67 -14.21 -12.97
#